data_AF-A0A8J9W947-F1
#
_entry.id   AF-A0A8J9W947-F1
#
_cell.length_a   1.000
_cell.length_b   1.000
_cell.length_c   1.000
_cell.angle_alpha   90.00
_cell.angle_beta   90.00
_cell.angle_gamma   90.00
#
_symmetry.space_group_name_H-M   'P 1'
#
loop_
_entity.id
_entity.type
_entity.pdbx_description
1 polymer ?
#
loop_
_entity_poly.entity_id
_entity_poly.type
_entity_poly.pdbx_seq_one_letter_code
_entity_poly.pdbx_strand_id
1 'polypeptide(L)'
;MCAVAYWRWTVNNRYYVTFVASKCKVAPLKYQSIPRMELQAALLAVRLADTLCKELKHKPYERYFWCDSSVVLHWIRNNMRNYTAFVAHRLGEIDELSKPNEWRYIPTKLNSADIATKETCDLSVLKE
;
A
#
# COMPACT_ATOMS: atom_id res chain seq x y z
N MET A 1 -1.61 2.25 -10.70
CA MET A 1 -1.39 1.63 -9.37
C MET A 1 -0.51 2.55 -8.56
N CYS A 2 -0.91 2.95 -7.36
CA CYS A 2 -0.11 3.84 -6.53
C CYS A 2 -0.02 3.35 -5.08
N ALA A 3 1.05 3.77 -4.40
CA ALA A 3 1.25 3.60 -2.97
C ALA A 3 1.74 4.93 -2.38
N VAL A 4 1.26 5.26 -1.19
CA VAL A 4 1.62 6.48 -0.45
C VAL A 4 2.04 6.11 0.96
N ALA A 5 3.10 6.75 1.46
CA ALA A 5 3.65 6.53 2.78
C ALA A 5 3.63 7.83 3.60
N TYR A 6 3.15 7.72 4.83
CA TYR A 6 3.15 8.78 5.82
C TYR A 6 3.91 8.34 7.07
N TRP A 7 4.56 9.29 7.73
CA TRP A 7 5.17 9.07 9.04
C TRP A 7 4.24 9.62 10.11
N ARG A 8 3.95 8.81 11.13
CA ARG A 8 3.12 9.19 12.27
C ARG A 8 3.92 9.12 13.55
N TRP A 9 3.81 10.15 14.38
CA TRP A 9 4.39 10.16 15.73
C TRP A 9 3.43 10.78 16.74
N THR A 10 3.73 10.58 18.03
CA THR A 10 2.89 11.07 19.13
C THR A 10 3.74 11.88 20.10
N VAL A 11 3.27 13.07 20.46
CA VAL A 11 3.87 13.92 21.50
C VAL A 11 2.74 14.43 22.38
N ASN A 12 2.85 14.28 23.70
CA ASN A 12 1.85 14.75 24.67
C ASN A 12 0.41 14.33 24.30
N ASN A 13 0.24 13.05 23.93
CA ASN A 13 -1.04 12.47 23.51
C ASN A 13 -1.68 13.09 22.25
N ARG A 14 -0.93 13.88 21.47
CA ARG A 14 -1.34 14.40 20.16
C ARG A 14 -0.64 13.63 19.05
N TYR A 15 -1.40 13.28 18.02
CA TYR A 15 -0.88 12.62 16.83
C TYR A 15 -0.48 13.64 15.78
N TYR A 16 0.66 13.39 15.17
CA TYR A 16 1.19 14.17 14.06
C TYR A 16 1.45 13.21 12.91
N VAL A 17 1.18 13.67 11.69
CA VAL A 17 1.33 12.88 10.47
C VAL A 17 1.98 13.78 9.42
N THR A 18 2.98 13.25 8.70
CA THR A 18 3.58 13.93 7.55
C THR A 18 3.67 12.99 6.37
N PHE A 19 3.48 13.52 5.17
CA PHE A 19 3.81 12.80 3.94
C PHE A 19 5.32 12.53 3.88
N VAL A 20 5.71 11.35 3.42
CA VAL A 20 7.11 10.95 3.26
C VAL A 20 7.44 10.69 1.81
N ALA A 21 6.66 9.83 1.16
CA ALA A 21 6.89 9.45 -0.23
C ALA A 21 5.63 8.85 -0.86
N SER A 22 5.57 8.92 -2.18
CA SER A 22 4.60 8.18 -2.98
C SER A 22 5.31 7.52 -4.16
N LYS A 23 4.76 6.39 -4.62
CA LYS A 23 5.23 5.73 -5.83
C LYS A 23 4.02 5.27 -6.62
N CYS A 24 3.92 5.74 -7.86
CA CYS A 24 2.89 5.30 -8.78
C CYS A 24 3.50 4.59 -10.00
N LYS A 25 2.73 3.68 -10.59
CA LYS A 25 3.03 2.99 -11.84
C LYS A 25 1.82 3.10 -12.77
N VAL A 26 2.10 3.41 -14.03
CA VAL A 26 1.12 3.40 -15.11
C VAL A 26 0.56 2.00 -15.30
N ALA A 27 -0.70 1.90 -15.69
CA ALA A 27 -1.34 0.62 -15.98
C ALA A 27 -0.58 -0.14 -17.09
N PRO A 28 -0.38 -1.46 -16.96
CA PRO A 28 0.28 -2.24 -17.99
C PRO A 28 -0.51 -2.23 -19.30
N LEU A 29 0.19 -2.25 -20.45
CA LEU A 29 -0.43 -2.36 -21.77
C LEU A 29 -1.19 -3.67 -21.98
N LYS A 30 -0.75 -4.74 -21.31
CA LYS A 30 -1.46 -6.02 -21.29
C LYS A 30 -2.60 -5.95 -20.28
N TYR A 31 -3.79 -6.38 -20.69
CA TYR A 31 -4.96 -6.46 -19.83
C TYR A 31 -4.66 -7.24 -18.54
N GLN A 32 -4.99 -6.63 -17.40
CA GLN A 32 -4.96 -7.26 -16.09
C GLN A 32 -6.31 -7.06 -15.42
N SER A 33 -6.78 -8.08 -14.70
CA SER A 33 -7.99 -7.94 -13.90
C SER A 33 -7.77 -6.95 -12.75
N ILE A 34 -8.85 -6.31 -12.31
CA ILE A 34 -8.83 -5.36 -11.18
C ILE A 34 -8.12 -5.95 -9.94
N PRO A 35 -8.42 -7.18 -9.48
CA PRO A 35 -7.73 -7.76 -8.33
C PRO A 35 -6.22 -7.94 -8.52
N ARG A 36 -5.77 -8.19 -9.75
CA ARG A 36 -4.33 -8.29 -10.05
C ARG A 36 -3.65 -6.92 -10.00
N MET A 37 -4.32 -5.86 -10.44
CA MET A 37 -3.82 -4.49 -10.33
C MET A 37 -3.77 -4.02 -8.88
N GLU A 38 -4.79 -4.34 -8.09
CA GLU A 38 -4.82 -4.04 -6.65
C GLU A 38 -3.70 -4.79 -5.89
N LEU A 39 -3.48 -6.07 -6.20
CA LEU A 39 -2.37 -6.84 -5.63
C LEU A 39 -1.00 -6.24 -5.99
N GLN A 40 -0.86 -5.69 -7.19
CA GLN A 40 0.35 -4.99 -7.59
C GLN A 40 0.53 -3.65 -6.86
N ALA A 41 -0.56 -2.93 -6.53
CA ALA A 41 -0.49 -1.75 -5.67
C ALA A 41 -0.04 -2.13 -4.25
N ALA A 42 -0.57 -3.21 -3.68
CA ALA A 42 -0.12 -3.76 -2.40
C ALA A 42 1.37 -4.14 -2.41
N LEU A 43 1.84 -4.80 -3.47
CA LEU A 43 3.26 -5.11 -3.65
C LEU A 43 4.12 -3.84 -3.74
N LEU A 44 3.62 -2.80 -4.40
CA LEU A 44 4.31 -1.52 -4.48
C LEU A 44 4.44 -0.86 -3.11
N ALA A 45 3.42 -0.97 -2.27
CA ALA A 45 3.41 -0.43 -0.91
C ALA A 45 4.46 -1.10 0.00
N VAL A 46 4.55 -2.44 0.01
CA VAL A 46 5.57 -3.14 0.82
C VAL A 46 6.99 -2.84 0.38
N ARG A 47 7.24 -2.74 -0.92
CA ARG A 47 8.55 -2.36 -1.48
C ARG A 47 8.92 -0.92 -1.12
N LEU A 48 7.96 0.00 -1.18
CA LEU A 48 8.16 1.38 -0.77
C LEU A 48 8.49 1.45 0.73
N ALA A 49 7.74 0.74 1.57
CA ALA A 49 7.98 0.69 3.01
C ALA A 49 9.35 0.07 3.34
N ASP A 50 9.75 -1.01 2.66
CA ASP A 50 11.07 -1.63 2.82
C ASP A 50 12.20 -0.65 2.46
N THR A 51 12.07 0.06 1.33
CA THR A 51 13.02 1.11 0.92
C THR A 51 13.11 2.20 1.98
N LEU A 52 11.98 2.75 2.43
CA LEU A 52 11.95 3.76 3.49
C LEU A 52 12.56 3.26 4.79
N CYS A 53 12.27 2.01 5.19
CA CYS A 53 12.85 1.42 6.39
C CYS A 53 14.35 1.20 6.26
N LYS A 54 14.91 1.00 5.06
CA LYS A 54 16.37 0.91 4.85
C LYS A 54 17.04 2.28 4.89
N GLU A 55 16.49 3.25 4.17
CA GLU A 55 17.10 4.56 3.96
C GLU A 55 16.89 5.57 5.09
N LEU A 56 15.77 5.49 5.83
CA LEU A 56 15.51 6.43 6.92
C LEU A 56 16.48 6.18 8.09
N LYS A 57 17.06 7.27 8.61
CA LYS A 57 17.94 7.23 9.79
C LYS A 57 17.22 6.68 11.02
N HIS A 58 15.98 7.12 11.23
CA HIS A 58 15.12 6.63 12.31
C HIS A 58 14.20 5.54 11.77
N LYS A 59 14.23 4.37 12.40
CA LYS A 59 13.36 3.25 12.03
C LYS A 59 11.99 3.40 12.69
N PRO A 60 10.90 3.10 11.98
CA PRO A 60 9.57 3.16 12.58
C PRO A 60 9.44 2.08 13.65
N TYR A 61 8.76 2.41 14.75
CA TYR A 61 8.42 1.43 15.78
C TYR A 61 7.38 0.42 15.26
N GLU A 62 6.44 0.90 14.46
CA GLU A 62 5.36 0.10 13.86
C GLU A 62 5.12 0.52 12.41
N ARG A 63 4.64 -0.42 11.59
CA ARG A 63 4.22 -0.17 10.21
C ARG A 63 2.77 -0.60 10.04
N TYR A 64 2.06 0.10 9.18
CA TYR A 64 0.67 -0.15 8.87
C TYR A 64 0.46 -0.06 7.36
N PHE A 65 -0.11 -1.10 6.76
CA PHE A 65 -0.50 -1.13 5.36
C PHE A 65 -2.02 -1.04 5.26
N TRP A 66 -2.50 0.03 4.63
CA TRP A 66 -3.93 0.25 4.40
C TRP A 66 -4.28 -0.13 2.96
N CYS A 67 -5.27 -0.99 2.80
CA CYS A 67 -5.75 -1.44 1.49
C CYS A 67 -7.28 -1.44 1.47
N ASP A 68 -7.87 -0.97 0.38
CA ASP A 68 -9.31 -0.91 0.15
C ASP A 68 -9.85 -2.12 -0.62
N SER A 69 -8.98 -3.01 -1.09
CA SER A 69 -9.37 -4.28 -1.70
C SER A 69 -9.52 -5.37 -0.66
N SER A 70 -10.76 -5.74 -0.37
CA SER A 70 -11.07 -6.89 0.49
C SER A 70 -10.54 -8.21 -0.10
N VAL A 71 -10.49 -8.32 -1.44
CA VAL A 71 -9.94 -9.49 -2.15
C VAL A 71 -8.45 -9.62 -1.88
N VAL A 72 -7.68 -8.53 -2.01
CA VAL A 72 -6.24 -8.55 -1.73
C VAL A 72 -5.97 -8.84 -0.26
N LEU A 73 -6.72 -8.22 0.66
CA LEU A 73 -6.58 -8.52 2.09
C LEU A 73 -6.91 -9.97 2.42
N HIS A 74 -7.91 -10.56 1.75
CA HIS A 74 -8.23 -11.97 1.89
C HIS A 74 -7.07 -12.84 1.39
N TRP A 75 -6.45 -12.52 0.25
CA TRP A 75 -5.28 -13.24 -0.25
C TRP A 75 -4.08 -13.16 0.68
N ILE A 76 -3.79 -11.99 1.25
CA ILE A 76 -2.65 -11.78 2.16
C ILE A 76 -2.82 -12.57 3.47
N ARG A 77 -4.06 -12.73 3.95
CA ARG A 77 -4.33 -13.42 5.22
C ARG A 77 -4.47 -14.94 5.07
N ASN A 78 -4.56 -15.45 3.85
CA ASN A 78 -4.80 -16.87 3.59
C ASN A 78 -3.60 -17.56 2.93
N ASN A 79 -3.64 -18.88 2.95
CA ASN A 79 -2.53 -19.72 2.51
C ASN A 79 -2.37 -19.69 0.97
N MET A 80 -1.16 -19.45 0.48
CA MET A 80 -0.88 -19.12 -0.93
C MET A 80 -1.00 -20.29 -1.91
N ARG A 81 -1.05 -21.54 -1.40
CA ARG A 81 -0.88 -22.77 -2.19
C ARG A 81 -1.94 -22.99 -3.27
N ASN A 82 -3.08 -22.30 -3.21
CA ASN A 82 -4.21 -22.48 -4.12
C ASN A 82 -4.31 -21.39 -5.19
N TYR A 83 -3.37 -20.44 -5.25
CA TYR A 83 -3.45 -19.32 -6.20
C TYR A 83 -2.61 -19.55 -7.46
N THR A 84 -3.04 -18.93 -8.56
CA THR A 84 -2.27 -18.89 -9.81
C THR A 84 -0.85 -18.39 -9.58
N ALA A 85 0.12 -18.87 -10.37
CA ALA A 85 1.53 -18.52 -10.23
C ALA A 85 1.79 -17.00 -10.17
N PHE A 86 1.06 -16.19 -10.94
CA PHE A 86 1.14 -14.73 -10.89
C PHE A 86 0.86 -14.19 -9.49
N VAL A 87 -0.25 -14.62 -8.89
CA VAL A 87 -0.71 -14.19 -7.57
C VAL A 87 0.20 -14.75 -6.49
N ALA A 88 0.50 -16.05 -6.52
CA ALA A 88 1.34 -16.72 -5.54
C ALA A 88 2.74 -16.08 -5.41
N HIS A 89 3.41 -15.78 -6.53
CA HIS A 89 4.73 -15.13 -6.49
C HIS A 89 4.69 -13.75 -5.83
N ARG A 90 3.61 -12.99 -6.06
CA ARG A 90 3.47 -11.63 -5.51
C ARG A 90 3.09 -11.65 -4.04
N LEU A 91 2.29 -12.63 -3.63
CA LEU A 91 1.99 -12.88 -2.22
C LEU A 91 3.23 -13.34 -1.47
N GLY A 92 4.08 -14.19 -2.07
CA GLY A 92 5.35 -14.62 -1.46
C GLY A 92 6.24 -13.43 -1.12
N GLU A 93 6.42 -12.51 -2.05
CA GLU A 93 7.21 -11.30 -1.77
C GLU A 93 6.54 -10.36 -0.74
N ILE A 94 5.21 -10.27 -0.74
CA ILE A 94 4.49 -9.50 0.29
C ILE A 94 4.72 -10.11 1.68
N ASP A 95 4.71 -11.44 1.78
CA ASP A 95 4.94 -12.18 3.03
C ASP A 95 6.40 -12.09 3.52
N GLU A 96 7.36 -12.02 2.60
CA GLU A 96 8.76 -11.75 2.95
C GLU A 96 8.98 -10.33 3.54
N LEU A 97 8.21 -9.34 3.07
CA LEU A 97 8.42 -7.93 3.41
C LEU A 97 7.44 -7.37 4.47
N SER A 98 6.36 -8.10 4.77
CA SER A 98 5.29 -7.67 5.67
C SER A 98 4.63 -8.84 6.38
N LYS A 99 3.92 -8.55 7.47
CA LYS A 99 3.15 -9.54 8.24
C LYS A 99 1.66 -9.31 8.05
N PRO A 100 0.82 -10.37 8.02
CA PRO A 100 -0.62 -10.22 7.84
C PRO A 100 -1.33 -9.29 8.84
N ASN A 101 -0.79 -9.14 10.06
CA ASN A 101 -1.32 -8.25 11.09
C ASN A 101 -0.99 -6.76 10.88
N GLU A 102 -0.03 -6.43 10.00
CA GLU A 102 0.26 -5.05 9.59
C GLU A 102 -0.80 -4.53 8.59
N TRP A 103 -1.61 -5.42 7.99
CA TRP A 103 -2.58 -5.09 6.94
C TRP A 103 -3.98 -4.80 7.47
N ARG A 104 -4.51 -3.65 7.08
CA ARG A 104 -5.81 -3.12 7.51
C ARG A 104 -6.67 -2.70 6.32
N TYR A 105 -7.98 -2.83 6.52
CA TYR A 105 -8.94 -2.31 5.55
C TYR A 105 -9.12 -0.80 5.72
N ILE A 106 -9.19 -0.08 4.61
CA ILE A 106 -9.63 1.32 4.57
C ILE A 106 -10.72 1.47 3.48
N PRO A 107 -11.80 2.22 3.73
CA PRO A 107 -12.74 2.55 2.65
C PRO A 107 -12.05 3.32 1.51
N THR A 108 -12.37 3.01 0.25
CA THR A 108 -11.77 3.66 -0.94
C THR A 108 -11.82 5.19 -0.87
N LYS A 109 -12.92 5.77 -0.35
CA LYS A 109 -13.08 7.22 -0.19
C LYS A 109 -12.06 7.87 0.74
N LEU A 110 -11.46 7.10 1.65
CA LEU A 110 -10.44 7.56 2.60
C LEU A 110 -9.02 7.14 2.19
N ASN A 111 -8.88 6.39 1.09
CA ASN A 111 -7.59 5.94 0.58
C ASN A 111 -6.92 7.06 -0.23
N SER A 112 -5.94 7.75 0.36
CA SER A 112 -5.24 8.84 -0.32
C SER A 112 -4.47 8.40 -1.58
N ALA A 113 -4.10 7.12 -1.69
CA ALA A 113 -3.47 6.58 -2.89
C ALA A 113 -4.42 6.53 -4.10
N ASP A 114 -5.74 6.52 -3.87
CA ASP A 114 -6.76 6.52 -4.91
C ASP A 114 -6.81 7.85 -5.69
N ILE A 115 -6.48 8.96 -5.01
CA ILE A 115 -6.38 10.29 -5.65
C ILE A 115 -5.34 10.24 -6.78
N ALA A 116 -4.19 9.61 -6.52
CA ALA A 116 -3.10 9.49 -7.48
C ALA A 116 -3.36 8.46 -8.60
N THR A 117 -4.48 7.73 -8.55
CA THR A 117 -4.90 6.80 -9.62
C THR A 117 -6.03 7.35 -10.48
N LYS A 118 -6.58 8.53 -10.17
CA LYS A 118 -7.62 9.19 -10.97
C LYS A 118 -7.00 10.03 -12.08
N GLU A 119 -7.60 9.98 -13.28
CA GLU A 119 -7.15 10.73 -14.46
C GLU A 119 -7.32 12.25 -14.30
N THR A 120 -8.25 12.68 -13.45
CA THR A 120 -8.51 14.08 -13.09
C THR A 120 -8.11 14.30 -11.64
N CYS A 121 -6.85 14.68 -11.43
CA CYS A 121 -6.38 15.08 -10.11
C CYS A 121 -6.84 16.53 -9.86
N ASP A 122 -7.94 16.71 -9.12
CA ASP A 122 -8.28 18.02 -8.58
C ASP A 122 -7.27 18.37 -7.46
N LEU A 123 -6.32 19.24 -7.79
CA LEU A 123 -5.25 19.66 -6.88
C LEU A 123 -5.75 20.48 -5.68
N SER A 124 -7.04 20.86 -5.66
CA SER A 124 -7.66 21.54 -4.52
C SER A 124 -7.64 20.69 -3.23
N VAL A 125 -7.65 19.36 -3.37
CA VAL A 125 -7.72 18.39 -2.25
C VAL A 125 -6.38 18.27 -1.48
N LEU A 126 -5.29 18.83 -2.02
CA LEU A 126 -3.95 18.79 -1.40
C LEU A 126 -3.63 20.05 -0.56
N LYS A 127 -4.57 21.01 -0.46
CA LYS A 127 -4.36 22.32 0.17
C LYS A 127 -4.85 22.44 1.62
N GLU A 128 -5.21 21.35 2.28
CA GLU A 128 -5.62 21.37 3.70
C GLU A 128 -4.53 20.85 4.64
#